data_AF-K9S8C6-F1
#
_entry.id   AF-K9S8C6-F1
#
_cell.length_a   1.000
_cell.length_b   1.000
_cell.length_c   1.000
_cell.angle_alpha   90.00
_cell.angle_beta   90.00
_cell.angle_gamma   90.00
#
_symmetry.space_group_name_H-M   'P 1'
#
loop_
_entity.id
_entity.type
_entity.pdbx_description
1 polymer ?
#
loop_
_entity_poly.entity_id
_entity_poly.type
_entity_poly.pdbx_seq_one_letter_code
_entity_poly.pdbx_strand_id
1 'polypeptide(L)' 'MGGKTDLDRVVAYIPAEVKRELEAWAEAEERSVSWVVAKLIDKALQERRQSQQAPKVVNLR' A
#
# COMPACT_ATOMS: atom_id res chain seq x y z
N MET A 1 -18.45 -20.45 -6.04
CA MET A 1 -18.72 -19.32 -6.98
C MET A 1 -17.42 -18.55 -7.15
N GLY A 2 -16.71 -18.80 -8.25
CA GLY A 2 -15.40 -18.23 -8.54
C GLY A 2 -15.53 -16.95 -9.34
N GLY A 3 -15.32 -15.81 -8.70
CA GLY A 3 -14.88 -14.60 -9.38
C GLY A 3 -13.38 -14.50 -9.16
N LYS A 4 -12.58 -15.01 -10.10
CA LYS A 4 -11.14 -14.70 -10.10
C LYS A 4 -11.05 -13.22 -10.44
N THR A 5 -10.75 -12.40 -9.43
CA THR A 5 -10.28 -11.04 -9.68
C THR A 5 -9.01 -11.16 -10.51
N ASP A 6 -8.95 -10.50 -11.68
CA ASP A 6 -7.76 -10.40 -12.55
C ASP A 6 -6.68 -9.53 -11.90
N LEU A 7 -6.19 -9.97 -10.75
CA LEU A 7 -5.20 -9.27 -9.93
C LEU A 7 -3.98 -10.16 -9.74
N ASP A 8 -2.80 -9.57 -9.94
CA ASP A 8 -1.53 -10.21 -9.67
C ASP A 8 -1.22 -10.24 -8.16
N ARG A 9 -0.50 -11.26 -7.72
CA ARG A 9 -0.08 -11.44 -6.33
C ARG A 9 1.40 -11.07 -6.16
N VAL A 10 1.70 -10.35 -5.08
CA VAL A 10 3.05 -10.18 -4.55
C VAL A 10 3.15 -10.87 -3.19
N VAL A 11 4.31 -11.49 -2.89
CA VAL A 11 4.62 -12.11 -1.60
C VAL A 11 5.86 -11.44 -1.01
N ALA A 12 5.79 -11.06 0.27
CA ALA A 12 6.89 -10.43 0.98
C ALA A 12 6.98 -11.00 2.41
N TYR A 13 8.20 -11.13 2.91
CA TYR A 13 8.45 -11.41 4.32
C TYR A 13 8.49 -10.09 5.10
N ILE A 14 7.77 -10.05 6.22
CA ILE A 14 7.74 -8.90 7.13
C ILE A 14 8.00 -9.38 8.56
N PRO A 15 8.50 -8.50 9.45
CA PRO A 15 8.61 -8.82 10.87
C PRO A 15 7.25 -9.18 11.48
N ALA A 16 7.25 -10.02 12.51
CA ALA A 16 6.02 -10.55 13.11
C ALA A 16 5.19 -9.45 13.82
N GLU A 17 5.86 -8.45 14.39
CA GLU A 17 5.26 -7.24 14.94
C GLU A 17 4.47 -6.45 13.89
N VAL A 18 5.04 -6.25 12.69
CA VAL A 18 4.35 -5.56 11.59
C VAL A 18 3.10 -6.34 11.16
N LYS A 19 3.19 -7.67 11.08
CA LYS A 19 2.03 -8.52 10.76
C LYS A 19 0.91 -8.36 11.79
N ARG A 20 1.24 -8.32 13.08
CA ARG A 20 0.27 -8.14 14.17
C ARG A 20 -0.39 -6.76 14.12
N GLU A 21 0.36 -5.71 13.80
CA GLU A 21 -0.19 -4.37 13.62
C GLU A 21 -1.19 -4.32 12.45
N LEU A 22 -0.86 -4.96 11.32
CA LEU A 22 -1.75 -5.05 10.16
C LEU A 22 -3.02 -5.87 10.46
N GLU A 23 -2.91 -6.94 11.25
CA GLU A 23 -4.03 -7.76 11.70
C GLU A 23 -4.96 -6.97 12.63
N ALA A 24 -4.42 -6.26 13.62
CA ALA A 24 -5.20 -5.42 14.52
C ALA A 24 -5.92 -4.28 13.78
N TRP A 25 -5.26 -3.66 12.80
CA TRP A 25 -5.89 -2.64 11.96
C TRP A 25 -7.03 -3.24 11.12
N ALA A 26 -6.80 -4.39 10.48
CA ALA A 26 -7.82 -5.06 9.69
C ALA A 26 -9.06 -5.41 10.54
N GLU A 27 -8.85 -5.87 11.78
CA GLU A 27 -9.93 -6.13 12.74
C GLU A 27 -10.72 -4.86 13.08
N ALA A 28 -10.03 -3.77 13.42
CA ALA A 28 -10.66 -2.50 13.78
C ALA A 28 -11.52 -1.90 12.64
N GLU A 29 -11.17 -2.16 11.39
CA GLU A 29 -11.93 -1.68 10.22
C GLU A 29 -12.93 -2.70 9.65
N GLU A 30 -13.07 -3.88 10.27
CA GLU A 30 -13.88 -4.99 9.75
C GLU A 30 -13.49 -5.38 8.31
N ARG A 31 -12.18 -5.39 8.02
CA ARG A 31 -11.59 -5.69 6.70
C ARG A 31 -10.61 -6.87 6.77
N SER A 32 -10.13 -7.29 5.61
CA SER A 32 -9.04 -8.26 5.51
C SER A 32 -7.67 -7.58 5.56
N VAL A 33 -6.66 -8.30 6.04
CA VAL A 33 -5.25 -7.84 6.00
C VAL A 33 -4.82 -7.49 4.57
N SER A 34 -5.27 -8.27 3.57
CA SER A 34 -4.99 -7.99 2.16
C SER A 34 -5.57 -6.65 1.69
N TRP A 35 -6.71 -6.22 2.23
CA TRP A 35 -7.31 -4.92 1.93
C TRP A 35 -6.48 -3.79 2.53
N VAL A 36 -6.04 -3.92 3.80
CA VAL A 36 -5.18 -2.93 4.47
C VAL A 36 -3.86 -2.77 3.72
N VAL A 37 -3.22 -3.88 3.36
CA VAL A 37 -1.97 -3.87 2.59
C VAL A 37 -2.17 -3.22 1.22
N ALA A 38 -3.28 -3.50 0.52
CA ALA A 38 -3.58 -2.84 -0.75
C ALA A 38 -3.71 -1.31 -0.59
N LYS A 39 -4.38 -0.83 0.46
CA LYS A 39 -4.49 0.62 0.75
C LYS A 39 -3.15 1.28 1.04
N LEU A 40 -2.29 0.61 1.81
CA LEU A 40 -0.93 1.10 2.09
C LEU A 40 -0.08 1.18 0.82
N ILE A 41 -0.15 0.16 -0.05
CA ILE A 41 0.55 0.16 -1.33
C ILE A 41 0.06 1.28 -2.23
N ASP A 42 -1.27 1.45 -2.36
CA ASP A 42 -1.88 2.53 -3.15
C ASP A 42 -1.38 3.91 -2.70
N LYS A 43 -1.39 4.15 -1.38
CA LYS A 43 -0.92 5.40 -0.78
C LYS A 43 0.57 5.65 -1.09
N ALA A 44 1.43 4.67 -0.84
CA ALA A 44 2.86 4.80 -1.10
C ALA A 44 3.18 5.06 -2.58
N LEU A 45 2.43 4.43 -3.50
CA LEU A 45 2.58 4.68 -4.94
C LEU A 45 2.09 6.06 -5.36
N GLN A 46 1.02 6.57 -4.75
CA GLN A 46 0.55 7.95 -4.97
C GLN A 46 1.60 8.97 -4.50
N GLU A 47 2.13 8.81 -3.29
CA GLU A 47 3.17 9.68 -2.72
C GLU A 47 4.45 9.67 -3.56
N ARG A 48 4.86 8.50 -4.06
CA ARG A 48 6.00 8.37 -4.97
C ARG A 48 5.77 9.13 -6.28
N ARG A 49 4.59 8.99 -6.89
CA ARG A 49 4.25 9.71 -8.14
C ARG A 49 4.26 11.22 -7.93
N GLN A 50 3.69 11.71 -6.84
CA GLN A 50 3.67 13.13 -6.51
C GLN A 50 5.09 13.68 -6.30
N SER A 51 5.93 12.94 -5.56
CA SER A 51 7.33 13.33 -5.31
C SER A 51 8.18 13.38 -6.58
N GLN A 52 7.86 12.54 -7.58
CA GLN A 52 8.53 12.53 -8.88
C GLN A 52 8.01 13.60 -9.86
N GLN A 53 6.80 14.11 -9.63
CA GLN A 53 6.16 15.12 -10.48
C GLN A 53 6.43 16.56 -10.04
N ALA A 54 6.97 16.79 -8.84
CA ALA A 54 7.43 18.13 -8.46
C ALA A 54 8.59 18.53 -9.40
N PRO A 55 8.41 19.49 -10.33
CA PRO A 55 9.55 20.00 -11.06
C PRO A 55 10.47 20.61 -10.00
N LYS A 56 11.75 20.23 -10.04
CA LYS A 56 12.80 21.07 -9.47
C LYS A 56 12.59 22.43 -10.13
N VAL A 57 12.00 23.38 -9.40
CA VAL A 57 12.07 24.80 -9.74
C VAL A 57 13.53 25.14 -9.58
N VAL A 58 14.30 24.88 -10.64
CA VAL A 58 15.64 25.41 -10.78
C VAL A 58 15.41 26.86 -11.12
N ASN A 59 15.47 27.73 -10.10
CA ASN A 59 15.66 29.15 -10.34
C ASN A 59 16.97 29.29 -11.13
N LEU A 60 16.87 29.45 -12.45
CA LEU A 60 17.93 30.10 -13.21
C LEU A 60 17.93 31.56 -12.77
N ARG A 61 19.06 31.96 -12.20
CA ARG A 61 19.39 33.32 -11.79
C ARG A 61 19.38 34.27 -12.98
#